data_AF-A0A9W4W920-F1
#
_entry.id   AF-A0A9W4W920-F1
#
_cell.length_a   1.000
_cell.length_b   1.000
_cell.length_c   1.000
_cell.angle_alpha   90.00
_cell.angle_beta   90.00
_cell.angle_gamma   90.00
#
_symmetry.space_group_name_H-M   'P 1'
#
loop_
_entity.id
_entity.type
_entity.pdbx_description
1 polymer ?
#
loop_
_entity_poly.entity_id
_entity_poly.type
_entity_poly.pdbx_seq_one_letter_code
_entity_poly.pdbx_strand_id
1 'polypeptide(L)'
;MHGILTISALHKAYLIPAEREAYLDLATAHQNAGLEGFRVELHNINDTNWQTFFSFASIVVMYVSSVPVRLGIEKEAIPNILELFMFFAALVYGIWTIDPEDVNYRNPPMHLSPLPPDIFQALTELVTFFRENLGEDCRDEYLKAVEELEKAIYLMAHAGTNVEVGMILFWPYVISENIMTDIQGHNPFSMVLLSYFAIPLCVLEQRYWFLQGWSRRLFEVTDTVLAEHPALLEMVKWPRRQVFELYRPI
;
A
#
# COMPACT_ATOMS: atom_id res chain seq x y z
N MET A 1 20.95 -11.08 11.76
CA MET A 1 19.98 -11.95 12.47
C MET A 1 18.81 -11.18 13.08
N HIS A 2 19.01 -10.00 13.68
CA HIS A 2 17.94 -9.24 14.34
C HIS A 2 16.66 -9.03 13.50
N GLY A 3 16.77 -8.70 12.21
CA GLY A 3 15.58 -8.53 11.36
C GLY A 3 14.67 -9.78 11.31
N ILE A 4 15.25 -10.98 11.12
CA ILE A 4 14.48 -12.22 11.07
C ILE A 4 13.78 -12.46 12.41
N LEU A 5 14.47 -12.18 13.52
CA LEU A 5 13.91 -12.31 14.88
C LEU A 5 12.79 -11.30 15.14
N THR A 6 12.91 -10.07 14.62
CA THR A 6 11.85 -9.06 14.66
C THR A 6 10.57 -9.58 14.03
N ILE A 7 10.63 -10.07 12.79
CA ILE A 7 9.45 -10.57 12.07
C ILE A 7 8.92 -11.85 12.71
N SER A 8 9.80 -12.72 13.19
CA SER A 8 9.40 -13.95 13.89
C SER A 8 8.63 -13.63 15.18
N ALA A 9 9.10 -12.66 15.97
CA ALA A 9 8.40 -12.20 17.15
C ALA A 9 7.06 -11.54 16.78
N LEU A 10 7.02 -10.70 15.75
CA LEU A 10 5.74 -10.12 15.29
C LEU A 10 4.73 -11.17 14.85
N HIS A 11 5.17 -12.17 14.09
CA HIS A 11 4.29 -13.24 13.65
C HIS A 11 3.78 -14.07 14.83
N LYS A 12 4.60 -14.28 15.87
CA LYS A 12 4.12 -14.87 17.13
C LYS A 12 3.11 -13.98 17.86
N ALA A 13 3.31 -12.66 17.88
CA ALA A 13 2.33 -11.72 18.43
C ALA A 13 0.97 -11.81 17.70
N TYR A 14 1.00 -12.04 16.39
CA TYR A 14 -0.18 -12.25 15.56
C TYR A 14 -0.86 -13.60 15.84
N LEU A 15 -0.09 -14.69 15.96
CA LEU A 15 -0.62 -16.05 16.15
C LEU A 15 -1.03 -16.38 17.60
N ILE A 16 -0.48 -15.70 18.60
CA ILE A 16 -0.65 -16.03 20.02
C ILE A 16 -1.18 -14.80 20.78
N PRO A 17 -2.49 -14.50 20.72
CA PRO A 17 -3.08 -13.32 21.35
C PRO A 17 -2.80 -13.22 22.87
N ALA A 18 -2.70 -14.36 23.55
CA ALA A 18 -2.44 -14.42 25.00
C ALA A 18 -1.07 -13.86 25.42
N GLU A 19 -0.09 -13.89 24.51
CA GLU A 19 1.29 -13.42 24.74
C GLU A 19 1.64 -12.23 23.82
N ARG A 20 0.63 -11.61 23.22
CA ARG A 20 0.80 -10.59 22.16
C ARG A 20 1.77 -9.48 22.56
N GLU A 21 1.54 -8.84 23.70
CA GLU A 21 2.37 -7.71 24.16
C GLU A 21 3.83 -8.10 24.38
N ALA A 22 4.08 -9.27 24.98
CA ALA A 22 5.44 -9.76 25.20
C ALA A 22 6.19 -9.99 23.88
N TYR A 23 5.51 -10.51 22.85
CA TYR A 23 6.11 -10.68 21.53
C TYR A 23 6.26 -9.36 20.75
N LEU A 24 5.38 -8.37 20.96
CA LEU A 24 5.54 -7.03 20.40
C LEU A 24 6.75 -6.30 21.01
N ASP A 25 6.94 -6.42 22.32
CA ASP A 25 8.12 -5.88 23.01
C ASP A 25 9.40 -6.54 22.48
N LEU A 26 9.40 -7.86 22.33
CA LEU A 26 10.52 -8.61 21.78
C LEU A 26 10.84 -8.20 20.33
N ALA A 27 9.80 -8.04 19.50
CA ALA A 27 9.96 -7.55 18.13
C ALA A 27 10.58 -6.15 18.09
N THR A 28 10.10 -5.25 18.94
CA THR A 28 10.61 -3.87 19.04
C THR A 28 12.06 -3.86 19.49
N ALA A 29 12.43 -4.69 20.48
CA ALA A 29 13.81 -4.82 20.95
C ALA A 29 14.76 -5.30 19.85
N HIS A 30 14.37 -6.34 19.10
CA HIS A 30 15.16 -6.81 17.96
C HIS A 30 15.23 -5.80 16.83
N GLN A 31 14.15 -5.07 16.55
CA GLN A 31 14.14 -4.04 15.53
C GLN A 31 15.12 -2.92 15.86
N ASN A 32 15.11 -2.44 17.10
CA ASN A 32 16.01 -1.39 17.56
C ASN A 32 17.48 -1.82 17.47
N ALA A 33 17.80 -3.01 17.98
CA ALA A 33 19.16 -3.57 17.90
C ALA A 33 19.62 -3.77 16.45
N GLY A 34 18.73 -4.24 15.57
CA GLY A 34 19.03 -4.40 14.14
C GLY A 34 19.29 -3.06 13.44
N LEU A 35 18.45 -2.04 13.71
CA LEU A 35 18.60 -0.70 13.14
C LEU A 35 19.87 0.00 13.62
N GLU A 36 20.27 -0.21 14.88
CA GLU A 36 21.53 0.32 15.41
C GLU A 36 22.72 -0.22 14.60
N GLY A 37 22.82 -1.53 14.42
CA GLY A 37 23.87 -2.13 13.59
C GLY A 37 23.81 -1.68 12.12
N PHE A 38 22.60 -1.58 11.56
CA PHE A 38 22.40 -1.10 10.19
C PHE A 38 22.89 0.34 9.98
N ARG A 39 22.62 1.23 10.95
CA ARG A 39 23.06 2.63 10.90
C ARG A 39 24.58 2.77 10.97
N VAL A 40 25.24 1.96 11.79
CA VAL A 40 26.72 1.97 11.92
C VAL A 40 27.39 1.63 10.58
N GLU A 41 26.84 0.66 9.85
CA GLU A 41 27.44 0.17 8.62
C GLU A 41 26.90 0.81 7.34
N LEU A 42 25.93 1.73 7.44
CA LEU A 42 25.26 2.35 6.28
C LEU A 42 26.24 3.03 5.32
N HIS A 43 27.33 3.60 5.85
CA HIS A 43 28.37 4.28 5.07
C HIS A 43 29.38 3.33 4.41
N ASN A 44 29.31 2.03 4.71
CA ASN A 44 30.24 1.01 4.25
C ASN A 44 29.63 0.06 3.19
N ILE A 45 28.45 0.41 2.65
CA ILE A 45 27.80 -0.39 1.61
C ILE A 45 28.64 -0.39 0.33
N ASN A 46 28.92 -1.58 -0.20
CA ASN A 46 29.71 -1.82 -1.40
C ASN A 46 29.22 -3.08 -2.14
N ASP A 47 29.84 -3.39 -3.27
CA ASP A 47 29.43 -4.48 -4.17
C ASP A 47 29.46 -5.88 -3.54
N THR A 48 30.13 -6.05 -2.40
CA THR A 48 30.27 -7.35 -1.71
C THR A 48 29.30 -7.56 -0.56
N ASN A 49 28.68 -6.49 -0.03
CA ASN A 49 27.82 -6.60 1.17
C ASN A 49 26.37 -6.10 0.96
N TRP A 50 26.08 -5.41 -0.15
CA TRP A 50 24.78 -4.76 -0.39
C TRP A 50 23.58 -5.69 -0.24
N GLN A 51 23.70 -6.98 -0.55
CA GLN A 51 22.61 -7.95 -0.45
C GLN A 51 22.11 -8.10 0.98
N THR A 52 23.02 -8.02 1.97
CA THR A 52 22.67 -8.13 3.39
C THR A 52 21.91 -6.88 3.84
N PHE A 53 22.34 -5.70 3.41
CA PHE A 53 21.66 -4.42 3.70
C PHE A 53 20.29 -4.38 3.04
N PHE A 54 20.21 -4.79 1.78
CA PHE A 54 18.94 -4.88 1.05
C PHE A 54 17.99 -5.85 1.76
N SER A 55 18.47 -7.03 2.17
CA SER A 55 17.65 -8.01 2.90
C SER A 55 17.14 -7.46 4.22
N PHE A 56 17.98 -6.78 4.99
CA PHE A 56 17.57 -6.16 6.25
C PHE A 56 16.61 -4.99 6.01
N ALA A 57 16.85 -4.14 5.01
CA ALA A 57 15.96 -3.05 4.63
C ALA A 57 14.56 -3.57 4.27
N SER A 58 14.47 -4.63 3.45
CA SER A 58 13.20 -5.30 3.12
C SER A 58 12.46 -5.79 4.37
N ILE A 59 13.18 -6.29 5.37
CA ILE A 59 12.60 -6.67 6.66
C ILE A 59 12.10 -5.46 7.46
N VAL A 60 12.85 -4.35 7.47
CA VAL A 60 12.40 -3.09 8.09
C VAL A 60 11.10 -2.63 7.46
N VAL A 61 10.99 -2.72 6.13
CA VAL A 61 9.78 -2.39 5.39
C VAL A 61 8.60 -3.29 5.80
N MET A 62 8.81 -4.59 5.94
CA MET A 62 7.78 -5.52 6.43
C MET A 62 7.36 -5.19 7.87
N TYR A 63 8.32 -4.85 8.75
CA TYR A 63 8.05 -4.40 10.12
C TYR A 63 7.20 -3.12 10.15
N VAL A 64 7.56 -2.15 9.31
CA VAL A 64 6.83 -0.88 9.16
C VAL A 64 5.43 -1.12 8.60
N SER A 65 5.29 -1.99 7.61
CA SER A 65 4.00 -2.37 7.03
C SER A 65 3.06 -3.00 8.07
N SER A 66 3.59 -3.66 9.10
CA SER A 66 2.81 -4.26 10.19
C SER A 66 2.24 -3.27 11.22
N VAL A 67 2.36 -1.95 11.00
CA VAL A 67 1.82 -0.92 11.91
C VAL A 67 0.36 -1.20 12.31
N PRO A 68 -0.57 -1.55 11.41
CA PRO A 68 -1.93 -1.83 11.82
C PRO A 68 -2.08 -3.05 12.71
N VAL A 69 -1.38 -4.12 12.39
CA VAL A 69 -1.34 -5.34 13.21
C VAL A 69 -0.78 -5.07 14.61
N ARG A 70 0.24 -4.21 14.71
CA ARG A 70 0.90 -3.87 15.98
C ARG A 70 0.07 -2.93 16.85
N LEU A 71 -0.50 -1.89 16.27
CA LEU A 71 -1.24 -0.88 17.02
C LEU A 71 -2.68 -1.30 17.36
N GLY A 72 -3.23 -2.31 16.68
CA GLY A 72 -4.65 -2.64 16.79
C GLY A 72 -5.54 -1.56 16.16
N ILE A 73 -6.86 -1.76 16.17
CA ILE A 73 -7.80 -0.79 15.56
C ILE A 73 -7.86 0.53 16.38
N GLU A 74 -7.49 0.51 17.66
CA GLU A 74 -7.81 1.59 18.60
C GLU A 74 -6.79 2.75 18.71
N LYS A 75 -5.65 2.71 18.01
CA LYS A 75 -4.63 3.78 18.11
C LYS A 75 -4.56 4.59 16.83
N GLU A 76 -5.17 5.77 16.87
CA GLU A 76 -5.39 6.80 15.84
C GLU A 76 -4.13 7.40 15.17
N ALA A 77 -2.92 6.99 15.53
CA ALA A 77 -1.75 7.46 14.81
C ALA A 77 -1.61 6.61 13.54
N ILE A 78 -2.16 7.10 12.43
CA ILE A 78 -1.69 6.71 11.09
C ILE A 78 -0.36 7.46 10.93
N PRO A 79 0.80 6.83 11.19
CA PRO A 79 2.06 7.46 10.82
C PRO A 79 2.05 7.55 9.30
N ASN A 80 2.42 8.69 8.75
CA ASN A 80 2.32 9.05 7.33
C ASN A 80 2.43 7.82 6.42
N ILE A 81 1.27 7.26 6.07
CA ILE A 81 1.14 5.89 5.54
C ILE A 81 1.97 5.70 4.28
N LEU A 82 2.16 6.78 3.52
CA LEU A 82 2.94 6.81 2.31
C LEU A 82 4.44 6.98 2.56
N GLU A 83 4.88 7.67 3.62
CA GLU A 83 6.30 7.67 4.04
C GLU A 83 6.77 6.26 4.40
N LEU A 84 5.88 5.45 4.99
CA LEU A 84 6.14 4.05 5.29
C LEU A 84 6.29 3.20 4.01
N PHE A 85 5.66 3.60 2.90
CA PHE A 85 5.74 2.93 1.60
C PHE A 85 6.86 3.45 0.69
N MET A 86 7.45 4.62 0.98
CA MET A 86 8.62 5.13 0.22
C MET A 86 9.87 4.24 0.36
N PHE A 87 9.95 3.39 1.40
CA PHE A 87 11.06 2.45 1.58
C PHE A 87 11.10 1.33 0.52
N PHE A 88 10.09 1.21 -0.35
CA PHE A 88 10.03 0.21 -1.42
C PHE A 88 10.76 0.60 -2.71
N ALA A 89 11.36 1.79 -2.82
CA ALA A 89 12.01 2.27 -4.06
C ALA A 89 12.99 1.26 -4.69
N ALA A 90 13.76 0.53 -3.86
CA ALA A 90 14.72 -0.47 -4.33
C ALA A 90 14.06 -1.78 -4.86
N LEU A 91 12.81 -2.04 -4.50
CA LEU A 91 12.03 -3.19 -5.00
C LEU A 91 11.38 -2.93 -6.36
N VAL A 92 11.31 -1.67 -6.81
CA VAL A 92 10.58 -1.23 -8.03
C VAL A 92 11.12 -1.85 -9.32
N TYR A 93 12.43 -2.11 -9.39
CA TYR A 93 13.06 -2.61 -10.62
C TYR A 93 12.74 -4.08 -10.96
N GLY A 94 12.20 -4.86 -10.02
CA GLY A 94 11.87 -6.28 -10.23
C GLY A 94 10.37 -6.58 -10.44
N ILE A 95 9.52 -5.55 -10.51
CA ILE A 95 8.06 -5.69 -10.39
C ILE A 95 7.36 -5.94 -11.72
N TRP A 96 7.98 -5.55 -12.83
CA TRP A 96 7.38 -5.63 -14.16
C TRP A 96 7.32 -7.09 -14.63
N THR A 97 6.20 -7.75 -14.35
CA THR A 97 5.89 -9.11 -14.84
C THR A 97 5.42 -9.12 -16.30
N ILE A 98 5.05 -7.95 -16.83
CA ILE A 98 4.68 -7.73 -18.22
C ILE A 98 5.21 -6.37 -18.67
N ASP A 99 5.73 -6.32 -19.90
CA ASP A 99 6.21 -5.08 -20.51
C ASP A 99 5.01 -4.17 -20.83
N PRO A 100 5.02 -2.88 -20.43
CA PRO A 100 4.00 -1.92 -20.86
C PRO A 100 3.83 -1.80 -22.39
N GLU A 101 4.85 -2.18 -23.18
CA GLU A 101 4.79 -2.22 -24.64
C GLU A 101 4.19 -3.52 -25.19
N ASP A 102 3.89 -4.52 -24.36
CA ASP A 102 3.28 -5.78 -24.79
C ASP A 102 1.84 -5.54 -25.32
N VAL A 103 1.52 -6.15 -26.47
CA VAL A 103 0.20 -6.04 -27.11
C VAL A 103 -0.95 -6.56 -26.22
N ASN A 104 -0.63 -7.47 -25.29
CA ASN A 104 -1.58 -8.04 -24.34
C ASN A 104 -1.61 -7.30 -23.00
N TYR A 105 -0.80 -6.24 -22.82
CA TYR A 105 -0.73 -5.48 -21.57
C TYR A 105 -2.13 -5.05 -21.08
N ARG A 106 -2.94 -4.49 -21.99
CA ARG A 106 -4.30 -4.03 -21.69
C ARG A 106 -5.37 -5.14 -21.67
N ASN A 107 -4.99 -6.39 -21.86
CA ASN A 107 -5.89 -7.55 -21.91
C ASN A 107 -5.52 -8.60 -20.85
N PRO A 108 -5.53 -8.28 -19.55
CA PRO A 108 -5.18 -9.23 -18.51
C PRO A 108 -6.22 -10.35 -18.37
N PRO A 109 -5.82 -11.55 -17.92
CA PRO A 109 -6.74 -12.66 -17.67
C PRO A 109 -7.55 -12.44 -16.38
N MET A 110 -8.57 -11.57 -16.44
CA MET A 110 -9.36 -11.15 -15.27
C MET A 110 -10.01 -12.29 -14.49
N HIS A 111 -10.37 -13.40 -15.14
CA HIS A 111 -10.94 -14.58 -14.48
C HIS A 111 -9.98 -15.27 -13.48
N LEU A 112 -8.68 -15.00 -13.57
CA LEU A 112 -7.66 -15.49 -12.64
C LEU A 112 -7.24 -14.41 -11.62
N SER A 113 -7.68 -13.16 -11.82
CA SER A 113 -7.30 -12.04 -10.96
C SER A 113 -8.14 -12.04 -9.68
N PRO A 114 -7.52 -11.74 -8.53
CA PRO A 114 -8.24 -11.49 -7.29
C PRO A 114 -8.92 -10.12 -7.24
N LEU A 115 -8.70 -9.24 -8.24
CA LEU A 115 -9.27 -7.90 -8.29
C LEU A 115 -10.75 -7.91 -8.73
N PRO A 116 -11.53 -6.88 -8.38
CA PRO A 116 -12.90 -6.74 -8.86
C PRO A 116 -12.98 -6.71 -10.39
N PRO A 117 -13.96 -7.38 -11.03
CA PRO A 117 -14.04 -7.48 -12.48
C PRO A 117 -14.30 -6.12 -13.17
N ASP A 118 -14.91 -5.18 -12.46
CA ASP A 118 -15.29 -3.84 -12.91
C ASP A 118 -14.28 -2.75 -12.52
N ILE A 119 -13.10 -3.11 -11.99
CA ILE A 119 -12.11 -2.14 -11.51
C ILE A 119 -11.64 -1.15 -12.59
N PHE A 120 -11.39 -1.61 -13.82
CA PHE A 120 -10.96 -0.74 -14.92
C PHE A 120 -12.07 0.21 -15.39
N GLN A 121 -13.33 -0.23 -15.32
CA GLN A 121 -14.46 0.65 -15.56
C GLN A 121 -14.53 1.74 -14.48
N ALA A 122 -14.37 1.36 -13.21
CA ALA A 122 -14.38 2.31 -12.10
C ALA A 122 -13.22 3.32 -12.17
N LEU A 123 -12.03 2.93 -12.65
CA LEU A 123 -10.93 3.86 -12.92
C LEU A 123 -11.25 4.84 -14.07
N THR A 124 -11.93 4.37 -15.12
CA THR A 124 -12.38 5.22 -16.23
C THR A 124 -13.38 6.28 -15.75
N GLU A 125 -14.30 5.88 -14.87
CA GLU A 125 -15.26 6.78 -14.21
C GLU A 125 -14.53 7.79 -13.32
N LEU A 126 -13.51 7.37 -12.57
CA LEU A 126 -12.66 8.26 -11.76
C LEU A 126 -11.91 9.30 -12.62
N VAL A 127 -11.33 8.87 -13.75
CA VAL A 127 -10.67 9.78 -14.70
C VAL A 127 -11.63 10.84 -15.23
N THR A 128 -12.84 10.43 -15.61
CA THR A 128 -13.89 11.35 -16.08
C THR A 128 -14.26 12.34 -14.98
N PHE A 129 -14.49 11.84 -13.77
CA PHE A 129 -14.81 12.66 -12.60
C PHE A 129 -13.74 13.72 -12.31
N PHE A 130 -12.46 13.34 -12.30
CA PHE A 130 -11.36 14.29 -12.09
C PHE A 130 -11.22 15.32 -13.22
N ARG A 131 -11.47 14.93 -14.48
CA ARG A 131 -11.48 15.89 -15.61
C ARG A 131 -12.55 16.97 -15.45
N GLU A 132 -13.72 16.59 -14.94
CA GLU A 132 -14.87 17.49 -14.82
C GLU A 132 -14.81 18.37 -13.56
N ASN A 133 -14.20 17.89 -12.47
CA ASN A 133 -14.33 18.51 -11.15
C ASN A 133 -13.03 19.14 -10.61
N LEU A 134 -11.85 18.79 -11.14
CA LEU A 134 -10.59 19.43 -10.74
C LEU A 134 -10.27 20.64 -11.62
N GLY A 135 -9.68 21.67 -11.02
CA GLY A 135 -9.13 22.83 -11.73
C GLY A 135 -7.92 22.46 -12.59
N GLU A 136 -7.68 23.21 -13.66
CA GLU A 136 -6.61 22.92 -14.63
C GLU A 136 -5.23 22.83 -13.97
N ASP A 137 -4.98 23.63 -12.93
CA ASP A 137 -3.67 23.72 -12.25
C ASP A 137 -3.22 22.42 -11.56
N CYS A 138 -4.14 21.53 -11.19
CA CYS A 138 -3.84 20.29 -10.45
C CYS A 138 -4.34 19.02 -11.16
N ARG A 139 -5.21 19.16 -12.16
CA ARG A 139 -5.89 18.04 -12.83
C ARG A 139 -4.91 17.03 -13.42
N ASP A 140 -3.90 17.50 -14.13
CA ASP A 140 -2.97 16.61 -14.84
C ASP A 140 -2.19 15.69 -13.88
N GLU A 141 -1.87 16.17 -12.69
CA GLU A 141 -1.17 15.38 -11.68
C GLU A 141 -2.06 14.28 -11.08
N TYR A 142 -3.35 14.58 -10.83
CA TYR A 142 -4.32 13.56 -10.40
C TYR A 142 -4.56 12.53 -11.49
N LEU A 143 -4.71 12.95 -12.74
CA LEU A 143 -4.88 12.03 -13.87
C LEU A 143 -3.65 11.13 -14.04
N LYS A 144 -2.45 11.70 -13.85
CA LYS A 144 -1.22 10.92 -13.87
C LYS A 144 -1.16 9.91 -12.72
N ALA A 145 -1.58 10.30 -11.52
CA ALA A 145 -1.65 9.39 -10.39
C ALA A 145 -2.62 8.22 -10.63
N VAL A 146 -3.77 8.47 -11.29
CA VAL A 146 -4.69 7.40 -11.69
C VAL A 146 -4.07 6.48 -12.76
N GLU A 147 -3.33 7.02 -13.72
CA GLU A 147 -2.60 6.24 -14.73
C GLU A 147 -1.58 5.30 -14.08
N GLU A 148 -0.79 5.79 -13.12
CA GLU A 148 0.18 4.94 -12.41
C GLU A 148 -0.52 3.88 -11.54
N LEU A 149 -1.71 4.19 -10.99
CA LEU A 149 -2.52 3.21 -10.25
C LEU A 149 -3.07 2.12 -11.18
N GLU A 150 -3.50 2.51 -12.38
CA GLU A 150 -3.96 1.57 -13.41
C GLU A 150 -2.85 0.59 -13.79
N LYS A 151 -1.59 1.05 -13.91
CA LYS A 151 -0.44 0.17 -14.19
C LYS A 151 -0.23 -0.87 -13.10
N ALA A 152 -0.31 -0.47 -11.83
CA ALA A 152 -0.26 -1.39 -10.69
C ALA A 152 -1.38 -2.44 -10.75
N ILE A 153 -2.58 -2.02 -11.13
CA ILE A 153 -3.74 -2.89 -11.28
C ILE A 153 -3.55 -3.88 -12.44
N TYR A 154 -3.00 -3.47 -13.59
CA TYR A 154 -2.63 -4.40 -14.66
C TYR A 154 -1.59 -5.42 -14.21
N LEU A 155 -0.53 -5.00 -13.50
CA LEU A 155 0.48 -5.92 -12.96
C LEU A 155 -0.14 -7.00 -12.08
N MET A 156 -1.01 -6.59 -11.15
CA MET A 156 -1.75 -7.53 -10.29
C MET A 156 -2.72 -8.42 -11.07
N ALA A 157 -3.38 -7.88 -12.10
CA ALA A 157 -4.32 -8.63 -12.93
C ALA A 157 -3.61 -9.72 -13.75
N HIS A 158 -2.42 -9.44 -14.29
CA HIS A 158 -1.58 -10.41 -15.00
C HIS A 158 -0.96 -11.45 -14.07
N ALA A 159 -0.59 -11.06 -12.84
CA ALA A 159 -0.07 -11.98 -11.84
C ALA A 159 -1.10 -13.03 -11.37
N GLY A 160 -2.40 -12.74 -11.53
CA GLY A 160 -3.49 -13.63 -11.14
C GLY A 160 -3.39 -14.00 -9.66
N THR A 161 -3.29 -15.29 -9.36
CA THR A 161 -3.16 -15.77 -7.98
C THR A 161 -1.75 -15.61 -7.39
N ASN A 162 -0.80 -14.95 -8.06
CA ASN A 162 0.57 -14.74 -7.58
C ASN A 162 0.88 -13.25 -7.36
N VAL A 163 -0.12 -12.45 -6.94
CA VAL A 163 0.11 -11.04 -6.62
C VAL A 163 1.19 -10.87 -5.54
N GLU A 164 2.14 -9.98 -5.79
CA GLU A 164 3.22 -9.65 -4.87
C GLU A 164 3.08 -8.23 -4.34
N VAL A 165 3.61 -8.02 -3.14
CA VAL A 165 3.52 -6.73 -2.43
C VAL A 165 4.05 -5.55 -3.23
N GLY A 166 5.13 -5.76 -4.00
CA GLY A 166 5.72 -4.72 -4.83
C GLY A 166 4.73 -4.15 -5.86
N MET A 167 3.84 -4.98 -6.41
CA MET A 167 2.98 -4.62 -7.56
C MET A 167 2.06 -3.42 -7.34
N ILE A 168 1.83 -3.03 -6.09
CA ILE A 168 1.04 -1.83 -5.74
C ILE A 168 1.80 -0.84 -4.86
N LEU A 169 2.74 -1.32 -4.02
CA LEU A 169 3.46 -0.43 -3.10
C LEU A 169 4.52 0.45 -3.77
N PHE A 170 4.76 0.29 -5.08
CA PHE A 170 5.50 1.28 -5.85
C PHE A 170 4.68 2.55 -6.16
N TRP A 171 3.34 2.46 -6.14
CA TRP A 171 2.49 3.58 -6.54
C TRP A 171 2.74 4.88 -5.74
N PRO A 172 2.85 4.85 -4.39
CA PRO A 172 3.20 6.03 -3.61
C PRO A 172 4.55 6.67 -3.96
N TYR A 173 5.45 5.92 -4.59
CA TYR A 173 6.78 6.41 -5.00
C TYR A 173 6.76 7.14 -6.34
N VAL A 174 5.79 6.86 -7.22
CA VAL A 174 5.74 7.40 -8.59
C VAL A 174 4.76 8.55 -8.76
N ILE A 175 3.89 8.80 -7.78
CA ILE A 175 3.02 9.99 -7.75
C ILE A 175 3.82 11.26 -7.46
N SER A 176 3.31 12.42 -7.89
CA SER A 176 4.00 13.70 -7.70
C SER A 176 4.04 14.13 -6.22
N GLU A 177 4.99 15.00 -5.89
CA GLU A 177 5.09 15.60 -4.56
C GLU A 177 3.85 16.41 -4.18
N ASN A 178 3.14 17.03 -5.14
CA ASN A 178 1.91 17.77 -4.84
C ASN A 178 0.77 16.81 -4.49
N ILE A 179 0.61 15.68 -5.18
CA ILE A 179 -0.37 14.66 -4.81
C ILE A 179 -0.04 14.08 -3.44
N MET A 180 1.25 13.85 -3.15
CA MET A 180 1.69 13.42 -1.82
C MET A 180 1.32 14.45 -0.75
N THR A 181 1.55 15.73 -1.02
CA THR A 181 1.20 16.85 -0.12
C THR A 181 -0.31 16.92 0.09
N ASP A 182 -1.11 16.76 -0.96
CA ASP A 182 -2.56 16.70 -0.89
C ASP A 182 -3.06 15.50 -0.07
N ILE A 183 -2.38 14.36 -0.13
CA ILE A 183 -2.71 13.19 0.70
C ILE A 183 -2.43 13.50 2.18
N GLN A 184 -1.25 14.05 2.48
CA GLN A 184 -0.86 14.42 3.85
C GLN A 184 -1.77 15.53 4.42
N GLY A 185 -2.21 16.45 3.56
CA GLY A 185 -3.16 17.51 3.88
C GLY A 185 -4.62 17.04 3.94
N HIS A 186 -4.90 15.76 3.73
CA HIS A 186 -6.26 15.21 3.69
C HIS A 186 -7.18 15.93 2.68
N ASN A 187 -6.66 16.29 1.51
CA ASN A 187 -7.44 16.88 0.44
C ASN A 187 -8.61 15.94 0.07
N PRO A 188 -9.85 16.43 -0.06
CA PRO A 188 -10.99 15.57 -0.38
C PRO A 188 -10.83 14.77 -1.68
N PHE A 189 -10.23 15.34 -2.73
CA PHE A 189 -9.98 14.62 -3.99
C PHE A 189 -8.89 13.56 -3.84
N SER A 190 -7.87 13.81 -3.01
CA SER A 190 -6.84 12.81 -2.72
C SER A 190 -7.38 11.64 -1.90
N MET A 191 -8.36 11.89 -1.01
CA MET A 191 -9.06 10.82 -0.31
C MET A 191 -9.92 9.96 -1.26
N VAL A 192 -10.55 10.57 -2.27
CA VAL A 192 -11.21 9.82 -3.35
C VAL A 192 -10.19 8.94 -4.06
N LEU A 193 -9.03 9.48 -4.48
CA LEU A 193 -7.96 8.70 -5.12
C LEU A 193 -7.46 7.54 -4.23
N LEU A 194 -7.20 7.79 -2.95
CA LEU A 194 -6.75 6.78 -1.99
C LEU A 194 -7.78 5.67 -1.78
N SER A 195 -9.08 5.96 -1.89
CA SER A 195 -10.12 4.93 -1.79
C SER A 195 -9.98 3.87 -2.89
N TYR A 196 -9.54 4.25 -4.09
CA TYR A 196 -9.25 3.31 -5.18
C TYR A 196 -7.94 2.55 -4.96
N PHE A 197 -6.90 3.20 -4.43
CA PHE A 197 -5.67 2.53 -4.01
C PHE A 197 -5.91 1.48 -2.90
N ALA A 198 -6.88 1.71 -2.03
CA ALA A 198 -7.23 0.77 -0.96
C ALA A 198 -7.72 -0.59 -1.47
N ILE A 199 -8.20 -0.70 -2.71
CA ILE A 199 -8.72 -1.95 -3.30
C ILE A 199 -7.60 -2.97 -3.56
N PRO A 200 -6.58 -2.68 -4.39
CA PRO A 200 -5.45 -3.59 -4.58
C PRO A 200 -4.68 -3.83 -3.27
N LEU A 201 -4.63 -2.85 -2.36
CA LEU A 201 -4.07 -3.06 -1.03
C LEU A 201 -4.87 -4.11 -0.24
N CYS A 202 -6.20 -4.01 -0.24
CA CYS A 202 -7.08 -4.98 0.41
C CYS A 202 -6.89 -6.40 -0.14
N VAL A 203 -6.67 -6.55 -1.45
CA VAL A 203 -6.32 -7.84 -2.07
C VAL A 203 -5.04 -8.43 -1.48
N LEU A 204 -4.01 -7.61 -1.21
CA LEU A 204 -2.78 -8.07 -0.57
C LEU A 204 -2.99 -8.44 0.90
N GLU A 205 -3.86 -7.73 1.63
CA GLU A 205 -4.16 -8.03 3.04
C GLU A 205 -4.70 -9.44 3.25
N GLN A 206 -5.42 -9.98 2.26
CA GLN A 206 -5.94 -11.36 2.30
C GLN A 206 -4.82 -12.41 2.25
N ARG A 207 -3.62 -12.03 1.79
CA ARG A 207 -2.48 -12.95 1.57
C ARG A 207 -1.34 -12.72 2.55
N TYR A 208 -1.14 -11.47 2.96
CA TYR A 208 0.00 -11.04 3.74
C TYR A 208 -0.47 -10.51 5.09
N TRP A 209 -0.33 -11.32 6.14
CA TRP A 209 -0.78 -10.99 7.50
C TRP A 209 -0.26 -9.63 7.98
N PHE A 210 0.97 -9.26 7.60
CA PHE A 210 1.60 -8.02 8.03
C PHE A 210 1.07 -6.77 7.33
N LEU A 211 0.20 -6.88 6.32
CA LEU A 211 -0.48 -5.74 5.69
C LEU A 211 -1.90 -5.54 6.23
N GLN A 212 -2.45 -6.50 6.96
CA GLN A 212 -3.87 -6.47 7.36
C GLN A 212 -4.23 -5.21 8.14
N GLY A 213 -5.34 -4.57 7.74
CA GLY A 213 -5.95 -3.43 8.42
C GLY A 213 -5.66 -2.07 7.77
N TRP A 214 -4.84 -1.98 6.72
CA TRP A 214 -4.54 -0.71 6.06
C TRP A 214 -5.73 -0.13 5.30
N SER A 215 -6.37 -0.93 4.46
CA SER A 215 -7.53 -0.57 3.65
C SER A 215 -8.66 -0.01 4.52
N ARG A 216 -8.98 -0.67 5.65
CA ARG A 216 -9.97 -0.16 6.60
C ARG A 216 -9.60 1.21 7.17
N ARG A 217 -8.35 1.40 7.60
CA ARG A 217 -7.88 2.70 8.14
C ARG A 217 -7.89 3.81 7.11
N LEU A 218 -7.55 3.50 5.85
CA LEU A 218 -7.69 4.45 4.75
C LEU A 218 -9.15 4.90 4.63
N PHE A 219 -10.11 3.99 4.74
CA PHE A 219 -11.53 4.35 4.73
C PHE A 219 -12.00 5.11 5.97
N GLU A 220 -11.46 4.85 7.15
CA GLU A 220 -11.77 5.64 8.36
C GLU A 220 -11.40 7.12 8.17
N VAL A 221 -10.23 7.39 7.57
CA VAL A 221 -9.81 8.75 7.22
C VAL A 221 -10.67 9.33 6.10
N THR A 222 -10.85 8.58 5.01
CA THR A 222 -11.66 9.02 3.87
C THR A 222 -13.09 9.37 4.30
N ASP A 223 -13.73 8.56 5.13
CA ASP A 223 -15.08 8.82 5.64
C ASP A 223 -15.13 10.11 6.47
N THR A 224 -14.12 10.31 7.33
CA THR A 224 -14.03 11.50 8.18
C THR A 224 -13.89 12.77 7.34
N VAL A 225 -13.00 12.75 6.35
CA VAL A 225 -12.74 13.90 5.47
C VAL A 225 -13.93 14.17 4.56
N LEU A 226 -14.53 13.13 3.97
CA LEU A 226 -15.60 13.29 2.99
C LEU A 226 -16.99 13.48 3.60
N ALA A 227 -17.15 13.42 4.92
CA ALA A 227 -18.40 13.70 5.61
C ALA A 227 -18.98 15.07 5.22
N GLU A 228 -18.13 16.04 4.92
CA GLU A 228 -18.50 17.41 4.51
C GLU A 228 -18.62 17.59 2.98
N HIS A 229 -18.38 16.53 2.20
CA HIS A 229 -18.33 16.58 0.74
C HIS A 229 -19.25 15.54 0.06
N PRO A 230 -20.59 15.75 0.09
CA PRO A 230 -21.55 14.76 -0.40
C PRO A 230 -21.36 14.35 -1.86
N ALA A 231 -20.93 15.29 -2.72
CA ALA A 231 -20.67 15.01 -4.13
C ALA A 231 -19.51 14.00 -4.33
N LEU A 232 -18.53 14.00 -3.42
CA LEU A 232 -17.38 13.09 -3.46
C LEU A 232 -17.71 11.72 -2.88
N LEU A 233 -18.65 11.65 -1.94
CA LEU A 233 -19.08 10.39 -1.34
C LEU A 233 -19.61 9.40 -2.41
N GLU A 234 -20.27 9.89 -3.46
CA GLU A 234 -20.74 9.05 -4.56
C GLU A 234 -19.59 8.27 -5.22
N MET A 235 -18.45 8.91 -5.43
CA MET A 235 -17.26 8.29 -6.03
C MET A 235 -16.62 7.23 -5.12
N VAL A 236 -16.82 7.34 -3.81
CA VAL A 236 -16.21 6.43 -2.81
C VAL A 236 -17.11 5.24 -2.47
N LYS A 237 -18.40 5.27 -2.85
CA LYS A 237 -19.34 4.16 -2.59
C LYS A 237 -18.89 2.84 -3.19
N TRP A 238 -18.44 2.85 -4.44
CA TRP A 238 -17.99 1.62 -5.11
C TRP A 238 -16.72 1.06 -4.46
N PRO A 239 -15.61 1.82 -4.30
CA PRO A 239 -14.42 1.34 -3.61
C PRO A 239 -14.70 0.82 -2.19
N ARG A 240 -15.55 1.53 -1.43
CA ARG A 240 -15.97 1.11 -0.09
C ARG A 240 -16.63 -0.26 -0.11
N ARG A 241 -17.57 -0.48 -1.03
CA ARG A 241 -18.25 -1.77 -1.18
C ARG A 241 -17.25 -2.90 -1.41
N GLN A 242 -16.28 -2.69 -2.28
CA GLN A 242 -15.23 -3.69 -2.54
C GLN A 242 -14.51 -4.06 -1.24
N VAL A 243 -13.96 -3.08 -0.54
CA VAL A 243 -13.15 -3.33 0.68
C VAL A 243 -13.94 -3.94 1.83
N PHE A 244 -15.19 -3.51 2.09
CA PHE A 244 -15.93 -3.96 3.28
C PHE A 244 -16.87 -5.14 3.04
N GLU A 245 -17.40 -5.31 1.83
CA GLU A 245 -18.41 -6.34 1.55
C GLU A 245 -17.82 -7.55 0.83
N LEU A 246 -16.88 -7.33 -0.10
CA LEU A 246 -16.35 -8.39 -0.96
C LEU A 246 -15.06 -9.02 -0.42
N TYR A 247 -14.27 -8.27 0.34
CA TYR A 247 -13.02 -8.74 0.94
C TYR A 247 -13.08 -8.72 2.47
N ARG A 248 -13.95 -9.54 3.08
CA ARG A 248 -13.91 -9.74 4.54
C ARG A 248 -12.62 -10.48 4.93
N PRO A 249 -11.82 -9.96 5.89
CA PRO A 249 -10.77 -10.76 6.49
C PRO A 249 -11.40 -11.99 7.18
N ILE A 250 -10.79 -13.16 6.94
CA ILE A 250 -11.15 -14.44 7.58
C ILE A 250 -10.95 -14.33 9.10
#